data_AF-A0AAN7V0A6-F1
#
_entry.id   AF-A0AAN7V0A6-F1
#
_cell.length_a   1.000
_cell.length_b   1.000
_cell.length_c   1.000
_cell.angle_alpha   90.00
_cell.angle_beta   90.00
_cell.angle_gamma   90.00
#
_symmetry.space_group_name_H-M   'P 1'
#
loop_
_entity.id
_entity.type
_entity.pdbx_description
1 polymer ?
#
loop_
_entity_poly.entity_id
_entity_poly.type
_entity_poly.pdbx_seq_one_letter_code
_entity_poly.pdbx_strand_id
1 'polypeptide(L)'
;MRVELEPLGVRVVIAIIGAVETNFFNNALAEPFQLPANSYYKPIKDRLEDEQKGKNVQGRANVSVTAREIVNDVLGGAKGCIWRGGKSTDAKWLTWLLPTWALEWIVNGSRGLEELREYYLNK
;
A
#
# COMPACT_ATOMS: atom_id res chain seq x y z
N MET A 1 0.38 21.77 -6.89
CA MET A 1 -0.15 22.37 -5.64
C MET A 1 0.92 22.94 -4.70
N ARG A 2 2.05 22.24 -4.41
CA ARG A 2 3.05 22.77 -3.47
C ARG A 2 3.70 24.08 -3.94
N VAL A 3 4.04 24.17 -5.22
CA VAL A 3 4.77 25.33 -5.79
C VAL A 3 3.85 26.54 -5.91
N GLU A 4 2.58 26.30 -6.22
CA GLU A 4 1.55 27.30 -6.48
C GLU A 4 1.02 27.92 -5.19
N LEU A 5 1.05 27.18 -4.08
CA LEU A 5 0.59 27.63 -2.77
C LEU A 5 1.70 28.24 -1.90
N GLU A 6 2.97 28.04 -2.25
CA GLU A 6 4.12 28.59 -1.53
C GLU A 6 4.10 30.14 -1.44
N PRO A 7 3.78 30.90 -2.51
CA PRO A 7 3.66 32.36 -2.46
C PRO A 7 2.56 32.87 -1.52
N LEU A 8 1.58 32.03 -1.19
CA LEU A 8 0.47 32.36 -0.28
C LEU A 8 0.82 32.04 1.19
N GLY A 9 2.05 31.62 1.47
CA GLY A 9 2.47 31.20 2.82
C GLY A 9 1.89 29.84 3.25
N VAL A 10 1.31 29.07 2.33
CA VAL A 10 0.71 27.77 2.63
C VAL A 10 1.74 26.65 2.43
N ARG A 11 1.97 25.87 3.49
CA ARG A 11 2.89 24.72 3.48
C ARG A 11 2.14 23.43 3.17
N VAL A 12 2.55 22.74 2.10
CA VAL A 12 1.98 21.45 1.70
C VAL A 12 2.94 20.31 2.09
N VAL A 13 2.39 19.29 2.76
CA VAL A 13 3.07 18.04 3.12
C VAL A 13 2.30 16.87 2.53
N ILE A 14 3.00 15.97 1.86
CA ILE A 14 2.48 14.71 1.33
C ILE A 14 2.95 13.60 2.28
N ALA A 15 2.01 12.98 2.99
CA ALA A 15 2.32 11.84 3.84
C ALA A 15 2.17 10.54 3.06
N ILE A 16 3.29 9.89 2.75
CA ILE A 16 3.31 8.54 2.19
C ILE A 16 3.36 7.57 3.36
N ILE A 17 2.22 6.92 3.59
CA ILE A 17 2.01 6.05 4.74
C ILE A 17 2.08 4.60 4.28
N GLY A 18 3.02 3.85 4.85
CA GLY A 18 3.16 2.42 4.63
C GLY A 18 2.16 1.59 5.44
N ALA A 19 2.50 0.35 5.74
CA ALA A 19 1.63 -0.55 6.50
C ALA A 19 1.48 -0.06 7.96
N VAL A 20 0.25 0.18 8.40
CA VAL A 20 -0.06 0.63 9.78
C VAL A 20 -1.17 -0.23 10.37
N GLU A 21 -1.05 -0.57 11.65
CA GLU A 21 -2.02 -1.36 12.42
C GLU A 21 -3.29 -0.54 12.72
N THR A 22 -4.13 -0.36 11.70
CA THR A 22 -5.43 0.32 11.81
C THR A 22 -6.59 -0.67 11.66
N ASN A 23 -7.79 -0.22 11.99
CA ASN A 23 -9.03 -0.97 11.73
C ASN A 23 -9.47 -0.94 10.25
N PHE A 24 -8.61 -0.52 9.31
CA PHE A 24 -8.97 -0.37 7.89
C PHE A 24 -9.58 -1.63 7.31
N PHE A 25 -8.92 -2.78 7.45
CA PHE A 25 -9.42 -4.05 6.91
C PHE A 25 -10.72 -4.48 7.59
N ASN A 26 -10.86 -4.31 8.90
CA ASN A 26 -12.09 -4.63 9.62
C ASN A 26 -13.27 -3.77 9.14
N ASN A 27 -13.03 -2.48 8.87
CA ASN A 27 -14.06 -1.56 8.39
C ASN A 27 -14.39 -1.75 6.90
N ALA A 28 -13.41 -2.19 6.09
CA ALA A 28 -13.58 -2.42 4.66
C ALA A 28 -14.38 -3.71 4.35
N LEU A 29 -14.48 -4.63 5.31
CA LEU A 29 -15.19 -5.90 5.19
C LEU A 29 -16.70 -5.78 5.51
N ALA A 30 -17.29 -4.59 5.33
CA ALA A 30 -18.74 -4.39 5.53
C ALA A 30 -19.59 -5.34 4.67
N GLU A 31 -19.06 -5.77 3.52
CA GLU A 31 -19.66 -6.77 2.64
C GLU A 31 -18.69 -7.95 2.44
N PRO A 32 -19.19 -9.20 2.34
CA PRO A 32 -18.36 -10.35 2.05
C PRO A 32 -17.72 -10.23 0.66
N PHE A 33 -16.53 -10.83 0.49
CA PHE A 33 -15.86 -10.85 -0.80
C PHE A 33 -16.74 -11.53 -1.87
N GLN A 34 -17.09 -10.79 -2.91
CA GLN A 34 -17.88 -11.31 -4.03
C GLN A 34 -17.14 -11.11 -5.35
N LEU A 35 -17.00 -12.21 -6.10
CA LEU A 35 -16.57 -12.18 -7.49
C LEU A 35 -17.74 -12.58 -8.39
N PRO A 36 -17.95 -11.87 -9.52
CA PRO A 36 -18.90 -12.30 -10.54
C PRO A 36 -18.63 -13.74 -10.99
N ALA A 37 -19.69 -14.48 -11.30
CA ALA A 37 -19.58 -15.91 -11.66
C ALA A 37 -18.69 -16.17 -12.89
N ASN A 38 -18.63 -15.19 -13.81
CA ASN A 38 -17.83 -15.19 -15.04
C ASN A 38 -16.47 -14.46 -14.88
N SER A 39 -16.05 -14.16 -13.65
CA SER A 39 -14.77 -13.48 -13.42
C SER A 39 -13.58 -14.33 -13.85
N TYR A 40 -12.65 -13.71 -14.57
CA TYR A 40 -11.38 -14.35 -14.94
C TYR A 40 -10.51 -14.69 -13.73
N TYR A 41 -10.69 -13.99 -12.61
CA TYR A 41 -9.89 -14.17 -11.40
C TYR A 41 -10.43 -15.26 -10.46
N LYS A 42 -11.48 -15.98 -10.87
CA LYS A 42 -12.07 -17.08 -10.08
C LYS A 42 -11.05 -18.13 -9.62
N PRO A 43 -10.02 -18.52 -10.41
CA PRO A 43 -9.02 -19.50 -9.97
C PRO A 43 -8.19 -19.05 -8.75
N ILE A 44 -8.07 -17.74 -8.53
CA ILE A 44 -7.30 -17.16 -7.42
C ILE A 44 -8.18 -16.45 -6.39
N LYS A 45 -9.48 -16.77 -6.35
CA LYS A 45 -10.47 -16.14 -5.48
C LYS A 45 -10.01 -16.10 -4.02
N ASP A 46 -9.52 -17.21 -3.49
CA ASP A 46 -9.16 -17.33 -2.07
C ASP A 46 -8.01 -16.38 -1.71
N ARG A 47 -7.05 -16.19 -2.62
CA ARG A 47 -5.97 -15.21 -2.43
C ARG A 47 -6.48 -13.79 -2.40
N LEU A 48 -7.39 -13.44 -3.31
CA LEU A 48 -8.00 -12.11 -3.34
C LEU A 48 -8.81 -11.83 -2.07
N GLU A 49 -9.50 -12.84 -1.54
CA GLU A 49 -10.21 -12.75 -0.27
C GLU A 49 -9.26 -12.54 0.92
N ASP A 50 -8.12 -13.24 0.93
CA ASP A 50 -7.09 -13.06 1.96
C ASP A 50 -6.41 -11.69 1.90
N GLU A 51 -6.17 -11.17 0.69
CA GLU A 51 -5.70 -9.80 0.47
C GLU A 51 -6.71 -8.76 0.95
N GLN A 52 -8.01 -8.95 0.65
CA GLN A 52 -9.07 -8.06 1.13
C GLN A 52 -9.14 -8.05 2.67
N LYS A 53 -8.88 -9.20 3.32
CA LYS A 53 -8.78 -9.29 4.78
C LYS A 53 -7.46 -8.76 5.34
N GLY A 54 -6.53 -8.36 4.47
CA GLY A 54 -5.21 -7.86 4.84
C GLY A 54 -4.32 -8.93 5.50
N LYS A 55 -4.56 -10.22 5.25
CA LYS A 55 -3.78 -11.29 5.89
C LYS A 55 -2.29 -11.27 5.48
N ASN A 56 -2.01 -10.80 4.26
CA ASN A 56 -0.66 -10.80 3.70
C ASN A 56 0.13 -9.51 3.95
N VAL A 57 -0.44 -8.53 4.67
CA VAL A 57 0.26 -7.28 5.00
C VAL A 57 1.20 -7.50 6.18
N GLN A 58 2.50 -7.53 5.90
CA GLN A 58 3.55 -7.71 6.91
C GLN A 58 4.19 -6.39 7.33
N GLY A 59 4.91 -6.42 8.46
CA GLY A 59 5.73 -5.28 8.92
C GLY A 59 4.93 -4.03 9.25
N ARG A 60 3.70 -4.19 9.75
CA ARG A 60 2.83 -3.07 10.13
C ARG A 60 3.47 -2.30 11.28
N ALA A 61 3.48 -0.97 11.17
CA ALA A 61 3.88 -0.09 12.25
C ALA A 61 2.71 0.17 13.21
N ASN A 62 3.02 0.39 14.47
CA ASN A 62 2.04 0.79 15.47
C ASN A 62 1.38 2.13 15.06
N VAL A 63 0.05 2.19 15.17
CA VAL A 63 -0.75 3.36 14.78
C VAL A 63 -0.38 4.62 15.57
N SER A 64 -0.21 4.51 16.88
CA SER A 64 0.09 5.64 17.75
C SER A 64 1.48 6.21 17.47
N VAL A 65 2.45 5.35 17.15
CA VAL A 65 3.80 5.76 16.74
C VAL A 65 3.72 6.51 15.41
N THR A 66 3.10 5.91 14.40
CA THR A 66 2.99 6.52 13.06
C THR A 66 2.26 7.86 13.12
N ALA A 67 1.16 7.95 13.87
CA ALA A 67 0.42 9.19 14.06
C ALA A 67 1.28 10.28 14.73
N ARG A 68 2.03 9.91 15.77
CA ARG A 68 2.93 10.84 16.46
C ARG A 68 4.04 11.35 15.55
N GLU A 69 4.63 10.48 14.74
CA GLU A 69 5.67 10.88 13.78
C GLU A 69 5.14 11.86 12.74
N ILE A 70 3.94 11.62 12.19
CA ILE A 70 3.30 12.54 11.23
C ILE A 70 3.05 13.91 11.89
N VAL A 71 2.52 13.93 13.12
CA VAL A 71 2.30 15.18 13.87
C VAL A 71 3.61 15.91 14.10
N ASN A 72 4.66 15.19 14.52
CA ASN A 72 5.98 15.77 14.75
C ASN A 72 6.57 16.37 13.46
N ASP A 73 6.42 15.70 12.31
CA ASP A 73 6.87 16.24 11.02
C ASP A 73 6.13 17.52 10.64
N VAL A 74 4.81 17.52 10.80
CA VAL A 74 3.97 18.67 10.50
C VAL A 74 4.34 19.85 11.40
N LEU A 75 4.39 19.65 12.71
CA LEU A 75 4.76 20.70 13.68
C LEU A 75 6.22 21.14 13.54
N GLY A 76 7.12 20.22 13.20
CA GLY A 76 8.54 20.46 12.99
C GLY A 76 8.89 21.18 11.68
N GLY A 77 7.90 21.56 10.87
CA GLY A 77 8.16 22.37 9.69
C GLY A 77 8.46 21.57 8.41
N ALA A 78 8.22 20.25 8.37
CA ALA A 78 8.46 19.43 7.18
C ALA A 78 7.75 20.00 5.94
N LYS A 79 8.38 19.87 4.77
CA LYS A 79 7.85 20.27 3.46
C LYS A 79 8.01 19.12 2.47
N GLY A 80 7.10 19.02 1.49
CA GLY A 80 7.19 17.96 0.48
C GLY A 80 6.75 16.60 1.00
N CYS A 81 7.45 15.52 0.63
CA CYS A 81 7.04 14.15 0.98
C CYS A 81 7.69 13.65 2.28
N ILE A 82 6.86 13.24 3.23
CA ILE A 82 7.27 12.46 4.41
C ILE A 82 6.88 11.00 4.22
N TRP A 83 7.69 10.08 4.77
CA TRP A 83 7.50 8.64 4.62
C TRP A 83 7.43 8.03 6.02
N ARG A 84 6.26 7.52 6.40
CA ARG A 84 5.97 7.01 7.75
C ARG A 84 5.21 5.70 7.69
N GLY A 85 5.24 4.95 8.79
CA GLY A 85 4.62 3.63 8.86
C GLY A 85 5.47 2.53 8.25
N GLY A 86 5.00 1.29 8.39
CA GLY A 86 5.74 0.07 8.09
C GLY A 86 6.19 -0.01 6.63
N LYS A 87 7.45 -0.38 6.40
CA LYS A 87 8.06 -0.55 5.07
C LYS A 87 8.09 0.69 4.15
N SER A 88 7.62 1.86 4.62
CA SER A 88 7.57 3.08 3.81
C SER A 88 8.97 3.59 3.42
N THR A 89 9.90 3.61 4.38
CA THR A 89 11.30 3.98 4.13
C THR A 89 11.98 2.99 3.19
N ASP A 90 11.74 1.68 3.38
CA ASP A 90 12.26 0.64 2.49
C ASP A 90 11.73 0.85 1.06
N ALA A 91 10.42 1.10 0.90
CA ALA A 91 9.81 1.37 -0.39
C ALA A 91 10.40 2.60 -1.08
N LYS A 92 10.70 3.66 -0.34
CA LYS A 92 11.39 4.85 -0.87
C LYS A 92 12.75 4.47 -1.46
N TRP A 93 13.56 3.73 -0.72
CA TRP A 93 14.91 3.34 -1.14
C TRP A 93 14.88 2.35 -2.29
N LEU A 94 14.00 1.34 -2.23
CA LEU A 94 13.83 0.36 -3.30
C LEU A 94 13.40 1.04 -4.60
N THR A 95 12.43 1.96 -4.54
CA THR A 95 11.94 2.68 -5.72
C THR A 95 13.02 3.54 -6.37
N TRP A 96 13.92 4.09 -5.55
CA TRP A 96 15.05 4.88 -6.04
C TRP A 96 16.18 4.02 -6.61
N LEU A 97 16.43 2.84 -6.04
CA LEU A 97 17.57 1.99 -6.36
C LEU A 97 17.31 1.00 -7.50
N LEU A 98 16.09 0.45 -7.58
CA LEU A 98 15.78 -0.68 -8.45
C LEU A 98 15.11 -0.22 -9.75
N PRO A 99 15.38 -0.92 -10.87
CA PRO A 99 14.62 -0.73 -12.09
C PRO A 99 13.17 -1.21 -11.91
N THR A 100 12.25 -0.64 -12.70
CA THR A 100 10.81 -0.87 -12.57
C THR A 100 10.42 -2.35 -12.61
N TRP A 101 11.00 -3.15 -13.52
CA TRP A 101 10.67 -4.58 -13.63
C TRP A 101 11.01 -5.36 -12.35
N ALA A 102 12.09 -4.99 -11.65
CA ALA A 102 12.49 -5.65 -10.41
C ALA A 102 11.55 -5.27 -9.27
N LEU A 103 11.11 -4.01 -9.21
CA LEU A 103 10.10 -3.55 -8.26
C LEU A 103 8.77 -4.25 -8.49
N GLU A 104 8.33 -4.38 -9.74
CA GLU A 104 7.11 -5.08 -10.11
C GLU A 104 7.16 -6.54 -9.66
N TRP A 105 8.29 -7.21 -9.84
CA TRP A 105 8.47 -8.59 -9.37
C TRP A 105 8.42 -8.69 -7.84
N ILE A 106 9.13 -7.81 -7.10
CA ILE A 106 9.11 -7.80 -5.63
C ILE A 106 7.70 -7.53 -5.08
N VAL A 107 6.96 -6.61 -5.69
CA VAL A 107 5.65 -6.18 -5.21
C VAL A 107 4.53 -7.15 -5.63
N ASN A 108 4.64 -7.78 -6.80
CA ASN A 108 3.54 -8.59 -7.37
C ASN A 108 3.82 -10.11 -7.40
N GLY A 109 5.05 -10.55 -7.13
CA GLY A 109 5.44 -11.96 -7.27
C GLY A 109 4.59 -12.93 -6.43
N SER A 110 4.06 -12.49 -5.28
CA SER A 110 3.24 -13.32 -4.39
C SER A 110 1.72 -13.17 -4.61
N ARG A 111 1.28 -12.45 -5.65
CA ARG A 111 -0.15 -12.09 -5.84
C ARG A 111 -1.01 -13.15 -6.52
N GLY A 112 -0.47 -14.32 -6.82
CA GLY A 112 -1.23 -15.40 -7.47
C GLY A 112 -1.31 -15.29 -9.00
N LEU A 113 -0.60 -14.34 -9.61
CA LEU A 113 -0.71 -14.06 -11.05
C LEU A 113 -0.10 -15.17 -11.92
N GLU A 114 0.88 -15.90 -11.38
CA GLU A 114 1.48 -17.04 -12.06
C GLU A 114 0.52 -18.23 -12.10
N GLU A 115 -0.15 -18.54 -11.00
CA GLU A 115 -1.18 -19.57 -10.91
C GLU A 115 -2.38 -19.24 -11.82
N LEU A 116 -2.74 -17.96 -11.88
CA LEU A 116 -3.77 -17.49 -12.81
C LEU A 116 -3.35 -17.75 -14.27
N ARG A 117 -2.09 -17.47 -14.62
CA ARG A 117 -1.54 -17.72 -15.96
C ARG A 117 -1.54 -19.20 -16.27
N GLU A 118 -1.05 -20.05 -15.37
CA GLU A 118 -1.01 -21.51 -15.55
C GLU A 118 -2.40 -22.11 -15.75
N TYR A 119 -3.40 -21.63 -14.99
CA TYR A 119 -4.79 -22.08 -15.14
C TYR A 119 -5.31 -21.88 -16.58
N TYR A 120 -5.00 -20.74 -17.20
CA TYR A 120 -5.46 -20.44 -18.56
C TYR A 120 -4.61 -21.04 -19.67
N LEU A 121 -3.35 -21.38 -19.40
CA LEU A 121 -2.50 -22.10 -20.36
C LEU A 121 -2.87 -23.58 -20.47
N ASN A 122 -3.39 -24.15 -19.39
CA ASN A 122 -3.74 -25.58 -19.30
C ASN A 122 -5.24 -25.87 -19.58
N LYS A 123 -5.99 -24.87 -20.05
CA LYS A 123 -7.42 -24.95 -20.35
C LYS A 123 -7.66 -25.03 -21.85
#